data_AF-A0A2K8UDW4-F1
#
_entry.id   AF-A0A2K8UDW4-F1
#
_cell.length_a   1.000
_cell.length_b   1.000
_cell.length_c   1.000
_cell.angle_alpha   90.00
_cell.angle_beta   90.00
_cell.angle_gamma   90.00
#
_symmetry.space_group_name_H-M   'P 1'
#
loop_
_entity.id
_entity.type
_entity.pdbx_description
1 polymer ?
#
loop_
_entity_poly.entity_id
_entity_poly.type
_entity_poly.pdbx_seq_one_letter_code
_entity_poly.pdbx_strand_id
1 'polypeptide(L)'
;MTARFDLLVTADYPSRTAEFRLLDGAGNQLAYQSTDFKTIAAGRLQGLFDLRDYLRLYVDEAGQRAALGEIGVCIAEEVLGADLFEHLWAARTQRTLRIQLPGAAERENPLAAALARVPWELARPQAAAESLAERNLLVRVVHERQDPASTPMDLAPDEPLRVLFVFAEARGSQPLGMRRERRALQPSPRTPSATSTSRTSPATPAPPTPCCKAGSRPWSPCATRSVTTMPANWPSISTAHCSPIPSPRTPPSH
;
A
#
# COMPACT_ATOMS: atom_id res chain seq x y z
N MET A 1 18.14 -9.95 -21.18
CA MET A 1 17.56 -8.59 -21.25
C MET A 1 16.28 -8.57 -20.43
N THR A 2 16.16 -7.62 -19.51
CA THR A 2 14.96 -7.42 -18.69
C THR A 2 13.90 -6.71 -19.52
N ALA A 3 12.70 -7.28 -19.68
CA ALA A 3 11.64 -6.59 -20.42
C ALA A 3 10.99 -5.51 -19.55
N ARG A 4 10.69 -4.36 -20.15
CA ARG A 4 10.08 -3.21 -19.49
C ARG A 4 8.77 -2.88 -20.18
N PHE A 5 7.74 -2.65 -19.38
CA PHE A 5 6.41 -2.28 -19.83
C PHE A 5 5.95 -1.03 -19.10
N ASP A 6 5.22 -0.17 -19.81
CA ASP A 6 4.49 0.93 -19.22
C ASP A 6 2.99 0.70 -19.43
N LEU A 7 2.21 0.70 -18.34
CA LEU A 7 0.74 0.67 -18.39
C LEU A 7 0.23 2.08 -18.10
N LEU A 8 -0.26 2.77 -19.13
CA LEU A 8 -0.93 4.05 -18.96
C LEU A 8 -2.39 3.80 -18.62
N VAL A 9 -2.85 4.39 -17.52
CA VAL A 9 -4.22 4.23 -17.03
C VAL A 9 -4.92 5.60 -17.01
N THR A 10 -5.95 5.74 -17.83
CA THR A 10 -6.81 6.93 -17.83
C THR A 10 -8.14 6.56 -17.19
N ALA A 11 -8.41 7.07 -15.99
CA ALA A 11 -9.65 6.80 -15.28
C ALA A 11 -10.65 7.95 -15.43
N ASP A 12 -11.92 7.60 -15.66
CA ASP A 12 -13.04 8.53 -15.68
C ASP A 12 -14.05 8.14 -14.58
N TYR A 13 -14.02 8.88 -13.48
CA TYR A 13 -14.86 8.58 -12.32
C TYR A 13 -16.37 8.74 -12.58
N PRO A 14 -16.86 9.81 -13.24
CA PRO A 14 -18.26 9.94 -13.64
C PRO A 14 -18.82 8.73 -14.39
N SER A 15 -18.09 8.23 -15.39
CA SER A 15 -18.53 7.03 -16.14
C SER A 15 -18.20 5.72 -15.42
N ARG A 16 -17.33 5.76 -14.40
CA ARG A 16 -16.74 4.60 -13.72
C ARG A 16 -16.03 3.66 -14.68
N THR A 17 -15.33 4.23 -15.65
CA THR A 17 -14.53 3.47 -16.63
C THR A 17 -13.06 3.81 -16.50
N ALA A 18 -12.19 2.90 -16.93
CA ALA A 18 -10.79 3.22 -17.15
C ALA A 18 -10.28 2.59 -18.43
N GLU A 19 -9.42 3.33 -19.11
CA GLU A 19 -8.68 2.88 -20.27
C GLU A 19 -7.27 2.48 -19.87
N PHE A 20 -6.83 1.35 -20.40
CA PHE A 20 -5.54 0.74 -20.15
C PHE A 20 -4.78 0.63 -21.46
N ARG A 21 -3.61 1.25 -21.54
CA ARG A 21 -2.71 1.16 -22.70
C ARG A 21 -1.39 0.57 -22.27
N LEU A 22 -1.08 -0.61 -22.81
CA LEU A 22 0.20 -1.27 -22.55
C LEU A 22 1.20 -0.86 -23.63
N LEU A 23 2.33 -0.32 -23.20
CA LEU A 23 3.45 0.07 -24.04
C LEU A 23 4.67 -0.80 -23.73
N ASP A 24 5.50 -1.06 -24.75
CA ASP A 24 6.82 -1.66 -24.57
C ASP A 24 7.85 -0.65 -24.06
N GLY A 25 9.08 -1.11 -23.84
CA GLY A 25 10.19 -0.25 -23.40
C GLY A 25 10.62 0.81 -24.42
N ALA A 26 10.19 0.72 -25.68
CA ALA A 26 10.41 1.70 -26.73
C ALA A 26 9.22 2.68 -26.88
N GLY A 27 8.13 2.49 -26.13
CA GLY A 27 6.92 3.30 -26.18
C GLY A 27 5.91 2.86 -27.25
N ASN A 28 6.13 1.74 -27.94
CA ASN A 28 5.16 1.20 -28.89
C ASN A 28 3.99 0.59 -28.14
N GLN A 29 2.76 0.85 -28.62
CA GLN A 29 1.57 0.26 -28.03
C GLN A 29 1.47 -1.22 -28.42
N LEU A 30 1.40 -2.08 -27.41
CA LEU A 30 1.24 -3.52 -27.54
C LEU A 30 -0.24 -3.92 -27.48
N ALA A 31 -1.00 -3.30 -26.58
CA ALA A 31 -2.41 -3.63 -26.37
C ALA A 31 -3.20 -2.48 -25.74
N TYR A 32 -4.53 -2.52 -25.89
CA TYR A 32 -5.49 -1.57 -25.32
C TYR A 32 -6.71 -2.30 -24.77
N GLN A 33 -7.19 -1.86 -23.60
CA GLN A 33 -8.42 -2.33 -22.99
C GLN A 33 -9.17 -1.15 -22.40
N SER A 34 -10.50 -1.18 -22.48
CA SER A 34 -11.37 -0.29 -21.70
C SER A 34 -12.24 -1.13 -20.78
N THR A 35 -12.30 -0.76 -19.51
CA THR A 35 -13.01 -1.51 -18.49
C THR A 35 -14.09 -0.65 -17.86
N ASP A 36 -15.32 -1.14 -17.89
CA ASP A 36 -16.43 -0.57 -17.14
C ASP A 36 -16.53 -1.25 -15.77
N PHE A 37 -16.14 -0.55 -14.71
CA PHE A 37 -16.17 -1.11 -13.36
C PHE A 37 -17.59 -1.36 -12.84
N LYS A 38 -18.64 -0.85 -13.51
CA LYS A 38 -20.04 -1.15 -13.16
C LYS A 38 -20.42 -2.60 -13.46
N THR A 39 -19.70 -3.28 -14.36
CA THR A 39 -19.99 -4.69 -14.70
C THR A 39 -19.36 -5.68 -13.73
N ILE A 40 -18.37 -5.24 -12.94
CA ILE A 40 -17.68 -6.07 -11.95
C ILE A 40 -18.50 -6.13 -10.66
N ALA A 41 -18.65 -7.33 -10.10
CA ALA A 41 -19.42 -7.52 -8.86
C ALA A 41 -18.84 -6.69 -7.69
N ALA A 42 -19.70 -6.05 -6.90
CA ALA A 42 -19.30 -5.15 -5.82
C ALA A 42 -18.32 -5.78 -4.81
N GLY A 43 -18.48 -7.06 -4.49
CA GLY A 43 -17.55 -7.78 -3.62
C GLY A 43 -16.14 -7.91 -4.20
N ARG A 44 -16.03 -8.12 -5.53
CA ARG A 44 -14.75 -8.15 -6.23
C ARG A 44 -14.12 -6.76 -6.30
N LEU A 45 -14.91 -5.72 -6.55
CA LEU A 45 -14.45 -4.33 -6.52
C LEU A 45 -13.87 -3.92 -5.15
N GLN A 46 -14.49 -4.36 -4.05
CA GLN A 46 -13.95 -4.13 -2.70
C GLN A 46 -12.59 -4.81 -2.53
N GLY A 47 -12.44 -6.06 -2.96
CA GLY A 47 -11.15 -6.76 -2.93
C GLY A 47 -10.10 -6.17 -3.87
N LEU A 48 -10.51 -5.59 -5.00
CA LEU A 48 -9.62 -4.91 -5.94
C LEU A 48 -9.06 -3.62 -5.35
N PHE A 49 -9.90 -2.75 -4.77
CA PHE A 49 -9.49 -1.42 -4.31
C PHE A 49 -9.07 -1.35 -2.85
N ASP A 50 -9.46 -2.33 -2.03
CA ASP A 50 -9.09 -2.44 -0.63
C ASP A 50 -8.92 -3.90 -0.19
N LEU A 51 -7.93 -4.57 -0.80
CA LEU A 51 -7.67 -5.99 -0.59
C LEU A 51 -7.50 -6.36 0.89
N ARG A 52 -6.77 -5.54 1.65
CA ARG A 52 -6.45 -5.85 3.05
C ARG A 52 -7.71 -5.84 3.91
N ASP A 53 -8.51 -4.79 3.80
CA ASP A 53 -9.72 -4.69 4.60
C ASP A 53 -10.78 -5.67 4.09
N TYR A 54 -10.80 -5.99 2.79
CA TYR A 54 -11.62 -7.06 2.23
C TYR A 54 -11.32 -8.42 2.88
N LEU A 55 -10.05 -8.85 2.86
CA LEU A 55 -9.64 -10.13 3.44
C LEU A 55 -9.88 -10.19 4.95
N ARG A 56 -9.72 -9.07 5.66
CA ARG A 56 -9.91 -9.03 7.12
C ARG A 56 -11.39 -9.09 7.53
N LEU A 57 -12.27 -8.42 6.78
CA LEU A 57 -13.66 -8.22 7.19
C LEU A 57 -14.62 -9.26 6.59
N TYR A 58 -14.29 -9.86 5.45
CA TYR A 58 -15.24 -10.67 4.68
C TYR A 58 -14.75 -12.09 4.36
N VAL A 59 -13.50 -12.43 4.69
CA VAL A 59 -12.93 -13.73 4.34
C VAL A 59 -12.28 -14.38 5.55
N ASP A 60 -12.72 -15.59 5.87
CA ASP A 60 -12.10 -16.39 6.93
C ASP A 60 -10.63 -16.70 6.61
N GLU A 61 -9.78 -16.85 7.63
CA GLU A 61 -8.34 -17.07 7.45
C GLU A 61 -8.01 -18.26 6.53
N ALA A 62 -8.76 -19.36 6.65
CA ALA A 62 -8.62 -20.54 5.80
C ALA A 62 -8.96 -20.27 4.32
N GLY A 63 -9.82 -19.28 4.06
CA GLY A 63 -10.29 -18.90 2.71
C GLY A 63 -9.46 -17.81 2.04
N GLN A 64 -8.55 -17.12 2.76
CA GLN A 64 -7.83 -15.97 2.23
C GLN A 64 -7.00 -16.28 0.98
N ARG A 65 -6.40 -17.48 0.91
CA ARG A 65 -5.62 -17.90 -0.28
C ARG A 65 -6.52 -18.04 -1.51
N ALA A 66 -7.70 -18.63 -1.35
CA ALA A 66 -8.67 -18.76 -2.44
C ALA A 66 -9.15 -17.38 -2.89
N ALA A 67 -9.51 -16.50 -1.95
CA ALA A 67 -9.92 -15.14 -2.25
C ALA A 67 -8.85 -14.33 -2.99
N LEU A 68 -7.57 -14.45 -2.60
CA LEU A 68 -6.45 -13.85 -3.33
C LEU A 68 -6.35 -14.37 -4.77
N GLY A 69 -6.59 -15.67 -4.98
CA GLY A 69 -6.63 -16.28 -6.29
C GLY A 69 -7.75 -15.70 -7.15
N GLU A 70 -8.96 -15.61 -6.61
CA GLU A 70 -10.14 -15.04 -7.27
C GLU A 70 -9.95 -13.56 -7.64
N ILE A 71 -9.39 -12.75 -6.73
CA ILE A 71 -9.04 -11.35 -7.04
C ILE A 71 -7.97 -11.29 -8.14
N GLY A 72 -6.98 -12.17 -8.12
CA GLY A 72 -5.98 -12.27 -9.19
C GLY A 72 -6.58 -12.58 -10.55
N VAL A 73 -7.56 -13.49 -10.63
CA VAL A 73 -8.29 -13.79 -11.87
C VAL A 73 -9.11 -12.57 -12.31
N CYS A 74 -9.81 -11.93 -11.39
CA CYS A 74 -10.58 -10.71 -11.67
C CYS A 74 -9.69 -9.60 -12.27
N ILE A 75 -8.47 -9.39 -11.74
CA ILE A 75 -7.52 -8.42 -12.33
C ILE A 75 -7.15 -8.82 -13.76
N ALA A 76 -6.83 -10.09 -14.00
CA ALA A 76 -6.39 -10.57 -15.31
C ALA A 76 -7.51 -10.47 -16.36
N GLU A 77 -8.70 -10.95 -16.04
CA GLU A 77 -9.79 -11.11 -17.01
C GLU A 77 -10.67 -9.86 -17.12
N GLU A 78 -11.11 -9.31 -15.99
CA GLU A 78 -12.12 -8.24 -15.97
C GLU A 78 -11.48 -6.84 -16.01
N VAL A 79 -10.28 -6.67 -15.46
CA VAL A 79 -9.62 -5.34 -15.39
C VAL A 79 -8.65 -5.14 -16.55
N LEU A 80 -7.67 -6.04 -16.72
CA LEU A 80 -6.66 -5.93 -17.77
C LEU A 80 -7.18 -6.43 -19.12
N GLY A 81 -8.05 -7.44 -19.12
CA GLY A 81 -8.48 -8.13 -20.32
C GLY A 81 -7.41 -9.11 -20.85
N ALA A 82 -7.86 -10.03 -21.70
CA ALA A 82 -7.02 -11.11 -22.23
C ALA A 82 -5.77 -10.58 -22.95
N ASP A 83 -5.91 -9.58 -23.82
CA ASP A 83 -4.81 -9.10 -24.67
C ASP A 83 -3.66 -8.48 -23.86
N LEU A 84 -3.97 -7.62 -22.88
CA LEU A 84 -2.94 -7.03 -22.02
C LEU A 84 -2.31 -8.10 -21.13
N PHE A 85 -3.14 -8.97 -20.56
CA PHE A 85 -2.67 -10.02 -19.68
C PHE A 85 -1.70 -10.98 -20.38
N GLU A 86 -2.02 -11.42 -21.60
CA GLU A 86 -1.16 -12.30 -22.39
C GLU A 86 0.23 -11.70 -22.62
N HIS A 87 0.32 -10.41 -22.96
CA HIS A 87 1.62 -9.73 -23.12
C HIS A 87 2.45 -9.72 -21.83
N LEU A 88 1.80 -9.51 -20.68
CA LEU A 88 2.46 -9.52 -19.36
C LEU A 88 2.84 -10.95 -18.93
N TRP A 89 2.05 -11.94 -19.33
CA TRP A 89 2.15 -13.35 -18.94
C TRP A 89 3.15 -14.17 -19.78
N ALA A 90 3.31 -13.81 -21.05
CA ALA A 90 4.05 -14.58 -22.06
C ALA A 90 5.49 -14.89 -21.66
N ALA A 91 6.18 -13.92 -21.07
CA ALA A 91 7.56 -14.11 -20.63
C ALA A 91 7.63 -14.72 -19.22
N ARG A 92 8.76 -15.37 -18.88
CA ARG A 92 9.07 -15.87 -17.52
C ARG A 92 10.31 -15.24 -16.87
N THR A 93 11.08 -14.47 -17.62
CA THR A 93 12.26 -13.73 -17.15
C THR A 93 11.89 -12.58 -16.19
N GLN A 94 12.87 -11.92 -15.58
CA GLN A 94 12.57 -10.72 -14.80
C GLN A 94 12.02 -9.61 -15.71
N ARG A 95 10.93 -8.99 -15.28
CA ARG A 95 10.25 -7.89 -15.99
C ARG A 95 9.86 -6.79 -15.03
N THR A 96 9.69 -5.58 -15.55
CA THR A 96 9.15 -4.46 -14.77
C THR A 96 7.96 -3.85 -15.48
N LEU A 97 6.84 -3.74 -14.77
CA LEU A 97 5.65 -3.01 -15.18
C LEU A 97 5.59 -1.70 -14.40
N ARG A 98 5.70 -0.58 -15.10
CA ARG A 98 5.46 0.74 -14.53
C ARG A 98 4.03 1.16 -14.87
N ILE A 99 3.22 1.38 -13.84
CA ILE A 99 1.84 1.81 -13.97
C ILE A 99 1.81 3.32 -13.79
N GLN A 100 1.32 4.03 -14.80
CA GLN A 100 1.20 5.48 -14.79
C GLN A 100 -0.28 5.82 -14.65
N LEU A 101 -0.63 6.51 -13.57
CA LEU A 101 -2.00 6.91 -13.25
C LEU A 101 -2.07 8.44 -13.13
N PRO A 102 -2.09 9.16 -14.27
CA PRO A 102 -2.39 10.59 -14.25
C PRO A 102 -3.73 10.82 -13.54
N GLY A 103 -3.78 11.86 -12.70
CA GLY A 103 -4.99 12.21 -11.94
C GLY A 103 -5.22 11.42 -10.65
N ALA A 104 -4.34 10.49 -10.27
CA ALA A 104 -4.49 9.78 -8.99
C ALA A 104 -4.32 10.68 -7.75
N ALA A 105 -3.70 11.85 -7.90
CA ALA A 105 -3.60 12.87 -6.86
C ALA A 105 -4.77 13.88 -6.87
N GLU A 106 -5.59 13.87 -7.92
CA GLU A 106 -6.72 14.79 -8.08
C GLU A 106 -7.90 14.33 -7.23
N ARG A 107 -8.58 15.28 -6.58
CA ARG A 107 -9.70 14.95 -5.69
C ARG A 107 -10.95 14.55 -6.47
N GLU A 108 -11.06 15.04 -7.69
CA GLU A 108 -12.15 14.82 -8.62
C GLU A 108 -12.13 13.42 -9.24
N ASN A 109 -10.99 12.71 -9.14
CA ASN A 109 -10.80 11.37 -9.72
C ASN A 109 -10.46 10.30 -8.66
N PRO A 110 -11.40 9.95 -7.78
CA PRO A 110 -11.18 8.91 -6.77
C PRO A 110 -11.00 7.51 -7.37
N LEU A 111 -11.40 7.29 -8.64
CA LEU A 111 -11.16 6.04 -9.35
C LEU A 111 -9.67 5.85 -9.65
N ALA A 112 -8.97 6.89 -10.14
CA ALA A 112 -7.53 6.83 -10.36
C ALA A 112 -6.77 6.51 -9.05
N ALA A 113 -7.18 7.12 -7.93
CA ALA A 113 -6.62 6.82 -6.61
C ALA A 113 -6.94 5.39 -6.12
N ALA A 114 -8.08 4.83 -6.52
CA ALA A 114 -8.42 3.43 -6.23
C ALA A 114 -7.56 2.46 -7.07
N LEU A 115 -7.39 2.75 -8.36
CA LEU A 115 -6.56 1.96 -9.27
C LEU A 115 -5.07 1.96 -8.89
N ALA A 116 -4.58 3.03 -8.27
CA ALA A 116 -3.23 3.07 -7.70
C ALA A 116 -2.98 2.05 -6.58
N ARG A 117 -4.05 1.57 -5.92
CA ARG A 117 -3.99 0.62 -4.80
C ARG A 117 -4.26 -0.82 -5.22
N VAL A 118 -4.65 -1.05 -6.48
CA VAL A 118 -4.91 -2.40 -6.98
C VAL A 118 -3.62 -3.23 -6.87
N PRO A 119 -3.70 -4.47 -6.36
CA PRO A 119 -2.56 -5.37 -6.23
C PRO A 119 -2.27 -6.06 -7.57
N TRP A 120 -1.87 -5.28 -8.57
CA TRP A 120 -1.68 -5.71 -9.97
C TRP A 120 -0.83 -6.97 -10.12
N GLU A 121 0.15 -7.15 -9.24
CA GLU A 121 1.06 -8.28 -9.21
C GLU A 121 0.38 -9.63 -8.91
N LEU A 122 -0.84 -9.62 -8.35
CA LEU A 122 -1.62 -10.83 -8.07
C LEU A 122 -2.31 -11.41 -9.31
N ALA A 123 -2.34 -10.68 -10.43
CA ALA A 123 -3.01 -11.12 -11.64
C ALA A 123 -2.53 -12.49 -12.08
N ARG A 124 -3.46 -13.37 -12.46
CA ARG A 124 -3.22 -14.78 -12.80
C ARG A 124 -4.33 -15.32 -13.68
N PRO A 125 -4.08 -16.36 -14.51
CA PRO A 125 -5.09 -16.89 -15.43
C PRO A 125 -6.15 -17.75 -14.73
N GLN A 126 -5.84 -18.29 -13.54
CA GLN A 126 -6.75 -19.11 -12.75
C GLN A 126 -6.37 -19.02 -11.27
N ALA A 127 -7.32 -19.22 -10.36
CA ALA A 127 -7.14 -18.99 -8.93
C ALA A 127 -5.97 -19.78 -8.31
N ALA A 128 -5.71 -21.00 -8.81
CA ALA A 128 -4.65 -21.88 -8.33
C ALA A 128 -3.29 -21.68 -9.05
N ALA A 129 -3.24 -20.91 -10.15
CA ALA A 129 -1.99 -20.68 -10.88
C ALA A 129 -1.08 -19.68 -10.17
N GLU A 130 0.17 -19.65 -10.62
CA GLU A 130 1.12 -18.59 -10.29
C GLU A 130 0.55 -17.21 -10.68
N SER A 131 0.91 -16.21 -9.92
CA SER A 131 0.68 -14.79 -10.20
C SER A 131 1.79 -14.19 -11.05
N LEU A 132 1.54 -13.00 -11.59
CA LEU A 132 2.57 -12.20 -12.26
C LEU A 132 3.78 -11.95 -11.33
N ALA A 133 3.56 -11.72 -10.02
CA ALA A 133 4.63 -11.60 -9.03
C ALA A 133 5.51 -12.87 -8.97
N GLU A 134 4.87 -14.03 -8.85
CA GLU A 134 5.55 -15.33 -8.79
C GLU A 134 6.28 -15.66 -10.10
N ARG A 135 5.89 -15.01 -11.21
CA ARG A 135 6.53 -15.10 -12.52
C ARG A 135 7.54 -13.99 -12.81
N ASN A 136 8.06 -13.35 -11.76
CA ASN A 136 9.11 -12.33 -11.83
C ASN A 136 8.69 -11.00 -12.49
N LEU A 137 7.40 -10.63 -12.44
CA LEU A 137 6.97 -9.28 -12.76
C LEU A 137 7.06 -8.39 -11.52
N LEU A 138 7.84 -7.31 -11.63
CA LEU A 138 7.93 -6.26 -10.62
C LEU A 138 7.01 -5.10 -11.01
N VAL A 139 6.07 -4.74 -10.14
CA VAL A 139 5.15 -3.63 -10.36
C VAL A 139 5.66 -2.36 -9.68
N ARG A 140 5.58 -1.22 -10.37
CA ARG A 140 5.87 0.11 -9.83
C ARG A 140 4.74 1.07 -10.21
N VAL A 141 4.07 1.65 -9.23
CA VAL A 141 2.99 2.61 -9.45
C VAL A 141 3.56 4.03 -9.36
N VAL A 142 3.24 4.86 -10.36
CA VAL A 142 3.66 6.26 -10.45
C VAL A 142 2.43 7.14 -10.71
N HIS A 143 2.26 8.16 -9.87
CA HIS A 143 1.05 9.01 -9.84
C HIS A 143 1.17 10.27 -10.73
N GLU A 144 2.38 10.62 -11.16
CA GLU A 144 2.66 11.70 -12.09
C GLU A 144 3.48 11.16 -13.27
N ARG A 145 3.23 11.66 -14.48
CA ARG A 145 4.03 11.31 -15.66
C ARG A 145 5.41 11.95 -15.51
N GLN A 146 6.29 11.32 -14.74
CA GLN A 146 7.70 11.65 -14.74
C GLN A 146 8.36 11.02 -15.97
N ASP A 147 9.29 11.78 -16.54
CA ASP A 147 10.24 11.34 -17.56
C ASP A 147 10.80 9.94 -17.23
N PRO A 148 11.24 9.17 -18.25
CA PRO A 148 11.77 7.82 -18.03
C PRO A 148 12.77 7.81 -16.87
N ALA A 149 12.65 6.81 -15.99
CA ALA A 149 13.46 6.60 -14.78
C ALA A 149 14.97 6.38 -15.01
N SER A 150 15.54 7.03 -16.02
CA SER A 150 16.92 6.98 -16.46
C SER A 150 17.68 8.28 -16.21
N THR A 151 17.01 9.37 -15.82
CA THR A 151 17.72 10.61 -15.47
C THR A 151 18.20 10.50 -14.03
N PRO A 152 19.51 10.43 -13.76
CA PRO A 152 20.03 10.55 -12.41
C PRO A 152 19.51 11.85 -11.82
N MET A 153 19.02 11.80 -10.58
CA MET A 153 18.68 13.00 -9.85
C MET A 153 19.99 13.75 -9.58
N ASP A 154 20.14 14.94 -10.15
CA ASP A 154 21.27 15.82 -9.86
C ASP A 154 21.17 16.27 -8.40
N LEU A 155 21.99 15.66 -7.55
CA LEU A 155 22.19 16.09 -6.17
C LEU A 155 23.32 17.12 -6.16
N ALA A 156 23.09 18.27 -5.53
CA ALA A 156 24.19 19.18 -5.26
C ALA A 156 25.22 18.50 -4.32
N PRO A 157 26.52 18.85 -4.40
CA PRO A 157 27.57 18.21 -3.60
C PRO A 157 27.30 18.17 -2.09
N ASP A 158 26.53 19.13 -1.59
CA ASP A 158 26.21 19.31 -0.16
C ASP A 158 24.71 19.12 0.16
N GLU A 159 23.93 18.52 -0.75
CA GLU A 159 22.50 18.28 -0.51
C GLU A 159 22.27 17.08 0.42
N PRO A 160 21.62 17.26 1.59
CA PRO A 160 21.42 16.16 2.54
C PRO A 160 20.36 15.17 2.02
N LEU A 161 20.83 14.02 1.54
CA LEU A 161 19.96 12.92 1.12
C LEU A 161 19.28 12.26 2.33
N ARG A 162 17.95 12.28 2.37
CA ARG A 162 17.15 11.56 3.38
C ARG A 162 16.64 10.24 2.79
N VAL A 163 17.27 9.14 3.18
CA VAL A 163 16.88 7.79 2.74
C VAL A 163 15.95 7.15 3.76
N LEU A 164 14.75 6.73 3.31
CA LEU A 164 13.83 5.93 4.11
C LEU A 164 13.96 4.45 3.73
N PHE A 165 14.47 3.63 4.65
CA PHE A 165 14.44 2.18 4.52
C PHE A 165 13.12 1.63 5.05
N VAL A 166 12.30 1.07 4.17
CA VAL A 166 11.09 0.33 4.55
C VAL A 166 11.41 -1.16 4.44
N PHE A 167 11.51 -1.83 5.59
CA PHE A 167 11.66 -3.28 5.64
C PHE A 167 10.27 -3.91 5.70
N ALA A 168 9.91 -4.68 4.67
CA ALA A 168 8.78 -5.59 4.78
C ALA A 168 9.15 -6.69 5.79
N GLU A 169 8.33 -6.86 6.82
CA GLU A 169 8.52 -7.87 7.87
C GLU A 169 8.45 -9.27 7.23
N ALA A 170 9.53 -10.04 7.31
CA ALA A 170 9.53 -11.43 6.84
C ALA A 170 8.59 -12.25 7.73
N ARG A 171 7.80 -13.15 7.14
CA ARG A 171 6.89 -14.04 7.90
C ARG A 171 7.68 -14.77 9.00
N GLY A 172 7.27 -14.59 10.25
CA GLY A 172 7.91 -15.20 11.43
C GLY A 172 8.93 -14.32 12.16
N SER A 173 9.27 -13.14 11.64
CA SER A 173 10.07 -12.18 12.42
C SER A 173 9.23 -11.52 13.50
N GLN A 174 9.71 -11.50 14.75
CA GLN A 174 9.12 -10.73 15.87
C GLN A 174 10.07 -9.59 16.29
N PRO A 175 10.26 -8.55 15.46
CA PRO A 175 11.17 -7.43 15.75
C PRO A 175 10.78 -6.66 17.02
N LEU A 176 9.49 -6.60 17.38
CA LEU A 176 9.06 -6.05 18.67
C LEU A 176 9.43 -6.96 19.85
N GLY A 177 9.39 -8.29 19.67
CA GLY A 177 9.84 -9.27 20.65
C GLY A 177 11.34 -9.12 20.95
N MET A 178 12.17 -9.10 19.90
CA MET A 178 13.61 -8.90 20.05
C MET A 178 13.99 -7.54 20.67
N ARG A 179 13.25 -6.47 20.37
CA ARG A 179 13.47 -5.15 21.00
C ARG A 179 13.12 -5.14 22.49
N ARG A 180 12.08 -5.88 22.90
CA ARG A 180 11.71 -6.05 24.32
C ARG A 180 12.75 -6.88 25.07
N GLU A 181 13.20 -7.97 24.48
CA GLU A 181 14.23 -8.85 25.04
C GLU A 181 15.57 -8.11 25.22
N ARG A 182 16.00 -7.34 24.22
CA ARG A 182 17.21 -6.50 24.32
C ARG A 182 17.08 -5.41 25.40
N ARG A 183 15.89 -4.87 25.65
CA ARG A 183 15.67 -3.94 26.78
C ARG A 183 15.73 -4.65 28.13
N ALA A 184 15.21 -5.87 28.23
CA ALA A 184 15.28 -6.67 29.45
C ALA A 184 16.71 -7.08 29.79
N LEU A 185 17.58 -7.22 28.79
CA LEU A 185 18.99 -7.55 28.94
C LEU A 185 19.90 -6.32 29.13
N GLN A 186 19.36 -5.09 29.15
CA GLN A 186 20.18 -3.93 29.51
C GLN A 186 20.51 -3.98 31.00
N PRO A 187 21.80 -3.96 31.40
CA PRO A 187 22.16 -3.89 32.80
C PRO A 187 21.62 -2.58 33.39
N SER A 188 20.84 -2.68 34.48
CA SER A 188 20.40 -1.51 35.23
C SER A 188 21.59 -0.61 35.56
N PRO A 189 21.47 0.72 35.40
CA PRO A 189 22.51 1.63 35.85
C PRO A 189 22.70 1.44 37.35
N ARG A 190 23.93 1.08 37.76
CA ARG A 190 24.31 1.02 39.17
C ARG A 190 24.13 2.42 39.76
N THR A 191 23.18 2.54 40.69
CA THR A 191 23.02 3.73 41.53
C THR A 191 24.31 3.95 42.31
N PRO A 192 25.03 5.09 42.15
CA PRO A 192 26.11 5.41 43.08
C PRO A 192 25.48 5.77 44.43
N SER A 193 25.76 4.94 45.42
CA SER A 193 25.47 5.18 46.83
C SER A 193 26.14 6.46 47.30
N ALA A 194 25.35 7.30 47.98
CA ALA A 194 25.79 8.54 48.60
C ALA A 194 26.94 8.30 49.60
N THR A 195 27.94 9.17 49.57
CA THR A 195 28.83 9.37 50.72
C THR A 195 29.10 10.88 50.85
N SER A 196 28.69 11.40 51.99
CA SER A 196 28.89 12.78 52.44
C SER A 196 30.37 13.06 52.69
N THR A 197 30.86 14.26 52.34
CA THR A 197 31.87 14.98 53.12
C THR A 197 31.73 16.50 52.89
N SER A 198 31.92 17.23 53.97
CA SER A 198 31.46 18.58 54.32
C SER A 198 32.41 19.74 53.99
N ARG A 199 31.81 20.96 53.92
CA ARG A 199 32.38 22.32 54.15
C ARG A 199 33.42 22.79 53.12
N THR A 200 33.36 24.03 52.60
CA THR A 200 33.32 25.30 53.34
C THR A 200 32.86 26.44 52.42
N SER A 201 31.95 27.29 52.89
CA SER A 201 31.72 28.68 52.46
C SER A 201 32.34 29.59 53.54
N PRO A 202 32.74 30.86 53.32
CA PRO A 202 31.91 31.88 52.66
C PRO A 202 32.63 33.01 51.88
N ALA A 203 31.90 33.74 51.03
CA ALA A 203 32.00 35.21 50.89
C ALA A 203 31.00 35.74 49.83
N THR A 204 30.12 36.63 50.26
CA THR A 204 29.30 37.59 49.47
C THR A 204 29.33 38.89 50.31
N PRO A 205 29.18 40.14 49.79
CA PRO A 205 28.47 40.53 48.57
C PRO A 205 29.06 41.72 47.76
N ALA A 206 28.55 41.93 46.53
CA ALA A 206 27.95 43.21 46.09
C ALA A 206 27.46 43.12 44.62
N PRO A 207 26.37 43.83 44.24
CA PRO A 207 25.66 43.70 42.96
C PRO A 207 26.15 44.71 41.90
N PRO A 208 25.68 44.62 40.64
CA PRO A 208 24.62 45.55 40.25
C PRO A 208 23.51 44.98 39.32
N THR A 209 22.49 45.81 39.24
CA THR A 209 21.15 45.85 38.64
C THR A 209 20.94 45.37 37.18
N PRO A 210 19.66 45.22 36.74
CA PRO A 210 19.22 44.40 35.62
C PRO A 210 19.09 45.18 34.30
N CYS A 211 19.07 44.45 33.18
CA CYS A 211 18.45 44.94 31.95
C CYS A 211 17.51 43.90 31.34
N CYS A 212 16.25 44.31 31.28
CA CYS A 212 15.13 43.70 30.60
C CYS A 212 15.36 43.59 29.09
N LYS A 213 14.86 42.50 28.48
CA LYS A 213 13.88 42.48 27.38
C LYS A 213 13.78 41.03 26.88
N ALA A 214 12.70 40.32 27.24
CA ALA A 214 11.42 40.30 26.53
C ALA A 214 11.52 39.53 25.20
N GLY A 215 10.82 38.39 25.11
CA GLY A 215 10.70 37.64 23.86
C GLY A 215 10.34 36.17 24.03
N SER A 216 9.33 35.89 24.85
CA SER A 216 8.67 34.59 25.03
C SER A 216 8.40 33.84 23.72
N ARG A 217 8.89 32.60 23.62
CA ARG A 217 8.13 31.51 22.97
C ARG A 217 7.02 31.07 23.92
N PRO A 218 5.95 30.49 23.39
CA PRO A 218 5.77 29.10 23.77
C PRO A 218 5.47 28.19 22.58
N TRP A 219 6.12 27.02 22.62
CA TRP A 219 5.64 25.81 21.96
C TRP A 219 4.26 25.43 22.48
N SER A 220 3.42 24.89 21.59
CA SER A 220 2.56 23.69 21.73
C SER A 220 1.48 23.68 20.63
N PRO A 221 0.76 22.57 20.37
CA PRO A 221 1.11 21.15 20.45
C PRO A 221 0.68 20.37 19.17
N CYS A 222 0.89 19.05 19.20
CA CYS A 222 0.31 18.03 18.31
C CYS A 222 -1.05 18.38 17.70
N ALA A 223 -1.15 18.29 16.36
CA ALA A 223 -2.40 18.07 15.66
C ALA A 223 -2.37 16.68 15.00
N THR A 224 -3.05 15.76 15.69
CA THR A 224 -3.83 14.62 15.22
C THR A 224 -3.77 14.33 13.72
N ARG A 225 -3.24 13.14 13.38
CA ARG A 225 -3.52 12.47 12.10
C ARG A 225 -5.03 12.28 11.95
N SER A 226 -5.63 13.03 11.04
CA SER A 226 -6.93 12.68 10.50
C SER A 226 -6.75 11.48 9.56
N VAL A 227 -7.30 10.34 9.97
CA VAL A 227 -7.61 9.24 9.06
C VAL A 227 -8.73 9.74 8.14
N THR A 228 -8.41 9.98 6.87
CA THR A 228 -9.44 10.22 5.86
C THR A 228 -10.10 8.89 5.54
N THR A 229 -11.16 8.58 6.29
CA THR A 229 -12.19 7.64 5.85
C THR A 229 -12.80 8.19 4.57
N MET A 230 -12.94 7.35 3.55
CA MET A 230 -13.62 7.72 2.31
C MET A 230 -15.05 8.23 2.58
N PRO A 231 -15.57 9.15 1.75
CA PRO A 231 -16.99 9.50 1.77
C PRO A 231 -17.84 8.29 1.33
N ALA A 232 -18.88 8.03 2.12
CA ALA A 232 -19.81 6.90 2.04
C ALA A 232 -20.77 6.94 0.82
N ASN A 233 -20.24 6.95 -0.41
CA ASN A 233 -21.04 6.92 -1.64
C ASN A 233 -20.72 5.73 -2.56
N TRP A 234 -20.26 4.63 -1.98
CA TRP A 234 -20.38 3.31 -2.56
C TRP A 234 -21.67 2.67 -2.04
N PRO A 235 -22.44 1.92 -2.85
CA PRO A 235 -23.68 1.32 -2.39
C PRO A 235 -23.36 0.35 -1.25
N SER A 236 -23.74 0.72 -0.04
CA SER A 236 -23.82 -0.17 1.11
C SER A 236 -24.64 -1.38 0.71
N ILE A 237 -24.03 -2.56 0.81
CA ILE A 237 -24.74 -3.83 0.65
C ILE A 237 -25.79 -3.87 1.77
N SER A 238 -27.05 -3.73 1.37
CA SER A 238 -28.19 -4.00 2.24
C SER A 238 -28.23 -5.50 2.49
N THR A 239 -28.26 -5.88 3.75
CA THR A 239 -28.28 -7.26 4.23
C THR A 239 -29.55 -7.96 3.73
N ALA A 240 -29.47 -8.66 2.60
CA ALA A 240 -30.49 -9.61 2.20
C ALA A 240 -30.40 -10.84 3.11
N HIS A 241 -31.49 -11.13 3.82
CA HIS A 241 -31.70 -12.32 4.62
C HIS A 241 -31.35 -13.61 3.83
N CYS A 242 -30.33 -14.34 4.27
CA CYS A 242 -30.22 -15.76 3.95
C CYS A 242 -31.19 -16.52 4.86
N SER A 243 -32.29 -17.01 4.27
CA SER A 243 -33.13 -18.04 4.89
C SER A 243 -32.37 -19.36 5.03
N PRO A 244 -32.68 -20.19 6.05
CA PRO A 244 -31.97 -21.44 6.29
C PRO A 244 -32.27 -22.50 5.23
N ILE A 245 -31.21 -23.23 4.87
CA ILE A 245 -31.20 -24.40 3.98
C ILE A 245 -32.02 -25.54 4.63
N PRO A 246 -32.96 -26.19 3.90
CA PRO A 246 -33.65 -27.37 4.42
C PRO A 246 -32.76 -28.63 4.35
N SER A 247 -32.80 -29.41 5.42
CA SER A 247 -32.06 -30.66 5.63
C SER A 247 -32.26 -31.72 4.53
N PRO A 248 -31.28 -32.62 4.30
CA PRO A 248 -31.36 -33.64 3.26
C PRO A 248 -32.41 -34.73 3.59
N ARG A 249 -33.23 -35.06 2.60
CA ARG A 249 -34.13 -36.23 2.63
C ARG A 249 -33.33 -37.51 2.38
N THR A 250 -33.53 -38.49 3.25
CA THR A 250 -33.08 -39.88 3.10
C THR A 250 -33.68 -40.53 1.85
N PRO A 251 -32.93 -41.37 1.09
CA PRO A 251 -33.50 -42.14 0.00
C PRO A 251 -34.27 -43.37 0.50
N PRO A 252 -35.32 -43.82 -0.20
CA PRO A 252 -36.02 -45.05 0.12
C PRO A 252 -35.23 -46.28 -0.33
N SER A 253 -35.23 -47.29 0.53
CA SER A 253 -34.72 -48.64 0.29
C SER A 253 -35.61 -49.38 -0.71
N HIS A 254 -35.02 -49.95 -1.75
CA HIS A 254 -35.58 -51.06 -2.53
C HIS A 254 -34.45 -52.03 -2.89
#